data_AF-A0A542I1I1-F1
#
_entry.id   AF-A0A542I1I1-F1
#
_cell.length_a   1.000
_cell.length_b   1.000
_cell.length_c   1.000
_cell.angle_alpha   90.00
_cell.angle_beta   90.00
_cell.angle_gamma   90.00
#
_symmetry.space_group_name_H-M   'P 1'
#
loop_
_entity.id
_entity.type
_entity.pdbx_description
1 polymer ?
#
loop_
_entity_poly.entity_id
_entity_poly.type
_entity_poly.pdbx_seq_one_letter_code
_entity_poly.pdbx_strand_id
1 'polypeptide(L)'
;MARNKKALNKKAHEMSRRNKMHGGRKKKTWKEMSPAGKVGTIVTAIMQVSLLVAAQRDISRRPAELINGPKAAWRAASFVNFIGPMGYFIFGRKRPATAK
;
A
#
# COMPACT_ATOMS: atom_id res chain seq x y z
N MET A 1 21.40 55.34 20.13
CA MET A 1 20.43 54.21 20.21
C MET A 1 20.40 53.33 18.93
N ALA A 2 21.54 52.84 18.42
CA ALA A 2 21.60 52.14 17.11
C ALA A 2 21.90 50.63 17.18
N ARG A 3 22.30 50.10 18.36
CA ARG A 3 22.76 48.70 18.49
C ARG A 3 21.63 47.66 18.48
N ASN A 4 20.39 48.06 18.76
CA ASN A 4 19.27 47.11 18.91
C ASN A 4 18.69 46.66 17.55
N LYS A 5 18.75 47.50 16.50
CA LYS A 5 18.20 47.16 15.18
C LYS A 5 18.94 46.00 14.50
N LYS A 6 20.27 45.94 14.64
CA LYS A 6 21.07 44.84 14.06
C LYS A 6 20.76 43.48 14.70
N ALA A 7 20.55 43.45 16.02
CA ALA A 7 20.22 42.22 16.75
C ALA A 7 18.82 41.69 16.35
N LEU A 8 17.86 42.58 16.17
CA LEU A 8 16.50 42.23 15.74
C LEU A 8 16.48 41.63 14.32
N ASN A 9 17.19 42.23 13.36
CA ASN A 9 17.26 41.69 12.00
C ASN A 9 17.97 40.33 11.95
N LYS A 10 19.02 40.13 12.77
CA LYS A 10 19.71 38.84 12.86
C LYS A 10 18.81 37.75 13.43
N LYS A 11 18.06 38.06 14.49
CA LYS A 11 17.09 37.13 15.11
C LYS A 11 15.94 36.79 14.16
N ALA A 12 15.41 37.77 13.43
CA ALA A 12 14.37 37.55 12.42
C ALA A 12 14.84 36.63 11.28
N HIS A 13 16.08 36.81 10.80
CA HIS A 13 16.67 35.95 9.78
C HIS A 13 16.88 34.51 10.29
N GLU A 14 17.27 34.36 11.55
CA GLU A 14 17.46 33.05 12.18
C GLU A 14 16.13 32.31 12.42
N MET A 15 15.07 33.04 12.81
CA MET A 15 13.72 32.48 12.94
C MET A 15 13.14 32.07 11.57
N SER A 16 13.36 32.87 10.53
CA SER A 16 12.96 32.53 9.16
C SER A 16 13.69 31.28 8.62
N ARG A 17 14.99 31.15 8.93
CA ARG A 17 15.75 29.93 8.60
C ARG A 17 15.23 28.69 9.33
N ARG A 18 14.87 28.81 10.62
CA ARG A 18 14.28 27.71 11.39
C ARG A 18 12.94 27.26 10.82
N ASN A 19 12.09 28.19 10.41
CA ASN A 19 10.75 27.84 9.89
C ASN A 19 10.81 27.14 8.51
N LYS A 20 11.86 27.37 7.72
CA LYS A 20 12.08 26.72 6.41
C LYS A 20 12.56 25.26 6.48
N MET A 21 12.92 24.76 7.67
CA MET A 21 13.34 23.37 7.88
C MET A 21 12.17 22.37 7.88
N HIS A 22 10.92 22.86 7.98
CA HIS A 22 9.71 22.04 7.83
C HIS A 22 9.13 22.15 6.41
N GLY A 23 10.02 22.12 5.40
CA GLY A 23 9.61 21.93 4.01
C GLY A 23 8.95 20.56 3.88
N GLY A 24 7.60 20.53 3.91
CA GLY A 24 6.82 19.32 3.75
C GLY A 24 7.32 18.51 2.55
N ARG A 25 7.44 17.20 2.72
CA ARG A 25 7.80 16.24 1.66
C ARG A 25 7.05 16.64 0.38
N LYS A 26 7.75 17.18 -0.63
CA LYS A 26 7.13 17.48 -1.92
C LYS A 26 6.55 16.16 -2.42
N LYS A 27 5.22 16.09 -2.56
CA LYS A 27 4.54 14.91 -3.10
C LYS A 27 5.02 14.77 -4.53
N LYS A 28 5.92 13.82 -4.79
CA LYS A 28 6.48 13.59 -6.12
C LYS A 28 5.33 13.25 -7.07
N THR A 29 5.09 14.12 -8.02
CA THR A 29 4.05 13.94 -9.04
C THR A 29 4.45 12.78 -9.96
N TRP A 30 3.49 12.07 -10.56
CA TRP A 30 3.77 10.89 -11.42
C TRP A 30 4.84 11.17 -12.50
N LYS A 31 4.87 12.39 -13.07
CA LYS A 31 5.89 12.79 -14.05
C LYS A 31 7.31 12.87 -13.47
N GLU A 32 7.47 13.14 -12.17
CA GLU A 32 8.73 13.30 -11.45
C GLU A 32 9.21 11.99 -10.78
N MET A 33 8.45 10.90 -10.90
CA MET A 33 8.90 9.59 -10.45
C MET A 33 9.99 9.04 -11.36
N SER A 34 11.08 8.57 -10.74
CA SER A 34 12.10 7.75 -11.41
C SER A 34 11.43 6.59 -12.16
N PRO A 35 11.94 6.20 -13.35
CA PRO A 35 11.42 5.06 -14.11
C PRO A 35 11.20 3.81 -13.24
N ALA A 36 12.12 3.53 -12.31
CA ALA A 36 12.01 2.41 -11.37
C ALA A 36 10.76 2.49 -10.46
N GLY A 37 10.38 3.70 -10.01
CA GLY A 37 9.19 3.90 -9.19
C GLY A 37 7.89 3.67 -9.96
N LYS A 38 7.84 4.10 -11.23
CA LYS A 38 6.68 3.86 -12.10
C LYS A 38 6.51 2.37 -12.39
N VAL A 39 7.61 1.70 -12.73
CA VAL A 39 7.62 0.25 -12.95
C VAL A 39 7.17 -0.48 -11.69
N GLY A 40 7.71 -0.15 -10.51
CA GLY A 40 7.29 -0.75 -9.25
C GLY A 40 5.79 -0.59 -8.97
N THR A 41 5.22 0.57 -9.28
CA THR A 41 3.78 0.82 -9.14
C THR A 41 2.96 -0.05 -10.08
N ILE A 42 3.36 -0.13 -11.36
CA ILE A 42 2.67 -0.95 -12.38
C ILE A 42 2.73 -2.43 -12.00
N VAL A 43 3.91 -2.93 -11.63
CA VAL A 43 4.09 -4.33 -11.21
C VAL A 43 3.21 -4.65 -10.00
N THR A 44 3.15 -3.76 -9.02
CA THR A 44 2.28 -3.93 -7.83
C THR A 44 0.81 -3.97 -8.22
N ALA A 45 0.37 -3.09 -9.13
CA ALA A 45 -1.01 -3.08 -9.61
C ALA A 45 -1.37 -4.36 -10.37
N ILE A 46 -0.49 -4.83 -11.26
CA ILE A 46 -0.67 -6.10 -11.98
C ILE A 46 -0.76 -7.24 -10.99
N MET A 47 0.17 -7.32 -10.03
CA MET A 47 0.18 -8.37 -9.01
C MET A 47 -1.13 -8.39 -8.22
N GLN A 48 -1.66 -7.23 -7.83
CA GLN A 48 -2.93 -7.11 -7.13
C GLN A 48 -4.10 -7.68 -7.94
N VAL A 49 -4.23 -7.25 -9.20
CA VAL A 49 -5.31 -7.69 -10.09
C VAL A 49 -5.20 -9.18 -10.38
N SER A 50 -4.00 -9.68 -10.68
CA SER A 50 -3.75 -11.10 -10.90
C SER A 50 -4.13 -11.93 -9.68
N LEU A 51 -3.78 -11.48 -8.47
CA LEU A 51 -4.10 -12.17 -7.23
C LEU A 51 -5.61 -12.21 -6.97
N LEU A 52 -6.32 -11.11 -7.21
CA LEU A 52 -7.77 -11.04 -7.10
C LEU A 52 -8.46 -11.99 -8.09
N VAL A 53 -8.04 -11.97 -9.36
CA VAL A 53 -8.58 -12.86 -10.40
C VAL A 53 -8.29 -14.32 -10.07
N ALA A 54 -7.08 -14.62 -9.60
CA ALA A 54 -6.70 -15.97 -9.17
C ALA A 54 -7.57 -16.44 -8.00
N ALA A 55 -7.80 -15.60 -6.99
CA ALA A 55 -8.66 -15.92 -5.86
C ALA A 55 -10.10 -16.19 -6.30
N GLN A 56 -10.68 -15.33 -7.15
CA GLN A 56 -12.03 -15.52 -7.69
C GLN A 56 -12.16 -16.79 -8.54
N ARG A 57 -11.17 -17.06 -9.39
CA ARG A 57 -11.12 -18.29 -10.21
C ARG A 57 -10.99 -19.53 -9.33
N ASP A 58 -10.15 -19.50 -8.30
CA ASP A 58 -9.94 -20.61 -7.37
C ASP A 58 -11.20 -20.89 -6.53
N ILE A 59 -11.84 -19.86 -5.95
CA ILE A 59 -13.11 -20.00 -5.21
C ILE A 59 -14.22 -20.59 -6.10
N SER A 60 -14.25 -20.18 -7.37
CA SER A 60 -15.28 -20.64 -8.31
C SER A 60 -15.05 -22.08 -8.76
N ARG A 61 -13.79 -22.50 -8.94
CA ARG A 61 -13.43 -23.86 -9.37
C ARG A 61 -13.39 -24.88 -8.23
N ARG A 62 -13.01 -24.50 -7.01
CA ARG A 62 -12.93 -25.45 -5.89
C ARG A 62 -14.33 -25.81 -5.36
N PRO A 63 -14.64 -27.09 -5.11
CA PRO A 63 -15.83 -27.47 -4.37
C PRO A 63 -15.79 -26.88 -2.95
N ALA A 64 -16.96 -26.55 -2.39
CA ALA A 64 -17.07 -25.85 -1.11
C ALA A 64 -16.44 -26.64 0.05
N GLU A 65 -16.40 -27.97 -0.07
CA GLU A 65 -15.79 -28.89 0.90
C GLU A 65 -14.28 -28.65 1.09
N LEU A 66 -13.60 -28.12 0.05
CA LEU A 66 -12.17 -27.79 0.07
C LEU A 66 -11.88 -26.32 0.43
N ILE A 67 -12.89 -25.59 0.87
CA ILE A 67 -12.79 -24.19 1.31
C ILE A 67 -13.17 -24.12 2.80
N ASN A 68 -12.42 -23.36 3.58
CA ASN A 68 -12.73 -23.12 4.99
C ASN A 68 -13.82 -22.06 5.12
N GLY A 69 -15.09 -22.48 5.03
CA GLY A 69 -16.26 -21.61 5.19
C GLY A 69 -16.95 -21.24 3.86
N PRO A 70 -17.91 -20.30 3.90
CA PRO A 70 -18.76 -20.00 2.74
C PRO A 70 -17.97 -19.34 1.60
N LYS A 71 -18.20 -19.81 0.35
CA LYS A 71 -17.60 -19.20 -0.85
C LYS A 71 -17.88 -17.71 -0.96
N ALA A 72 -19.10 -17.29 -0.61
CA ALA A 72 -19.51 -15.88 -0.67
C ALA A 72 -18.68 -14.99 0.29
N ALA A 73 -18.39 -15.49 1.50
CA ALA A 73 -17.56 -14.77 2.47
C ALA A 73 -16.14 -14.59 1.94
N TRP A 74 -15.54 -15.62 1.33
CA TRP A 74 -14.21 -15.50 0.72
C TRP A 74 -14.19 -14.62 -0.52
N ARG A 75 -15.28 -14.60 -1.31
CA ARG A 75 -15.41 -13.63 -2.41
C ARG A 75 -15.41 -12.20 -1.89
N ALA A 76 -16.24 -11.90 -0.89
CA ALA A 76 -16.30 -10.59 -0.26
C ALA A 76 -14.95 -10.19 0.35
N ALA A 77 -14.32 -11.12 1.10
CA ALA A 77 -13.01 -10.91 1.70
C ALA A 77 -11.96 -10.55 0.64
N SER A 78 -11.96 -11.21 -0.52
CA SER A 78 -10.99 -10.95 -1.60
C SER A 78 -11.03 -9.52 -2.15
N PHE A 79 -12.14 -8.78 -2.00
CA PHE A 79 -12.21 -7.38 -2.41
C PHE A 79 -11.53 -6.42 -1.43
N VAL A 80 -11.11 -6.90 -0.25
CA VAL A 80 -10.44 -6.08 0.77
C VAL A 80 -8.93 -6.00 0.48
N ASN A 81 -8.53 -5.07 -0.40
CA ASN A 81 -7.13 -4.75 -0.71
C ASN A 81 -6.27 -6.03 -0.94
N PHE A 82 -4.98 -6.01 -0.55
CA PHE A 82 -4.12 -7.18 -0.61
C PHE A 82 -4.43 -8.22 0.48
N ILE A 83 -5.00 -7.80 1.61
CA ILE A 83 -5.25 -8.67 2.77
C ILE A 83 -6.28 -9.76 2.41
N GLY A 84 -7.29 -9.42 1.62
CA GLY A 84 -8.35 -10.32 1.20
C GLY A 84 -7.85 -11.54 0.43
N PRO A 85 -7.26 -11.34 -0.76
CA PRO A 85 -6.77 -12.44 -1.58
C PRO A 85 -5.66 -13.23 -0.87
N MET A 86 -4.74 -12.56 -0.14
CA MET A 86 -3.71 -13.26 0.64
C MET A 86 -4.32 -14.12 1.76
N GLY A 87 -5.29 -13.57 2.50
CA GLY A 87 -6.01 -14.29 3.55
C GLY A 87 -6.76 -15.52 3.01
N TYR A 88 -7.32 -15.44 1.81
CA TYR A 88 -7.94 -16.61 1.16
C TYR A 88 -6.93 -17.72 0.88
N PHE A 89 -5.77 -17.41 0.31
CA PHE A 89 -4.77 -18.45 0.01
C PHE A 89 -4.15 -19.07 1.26
N ILE A 90 -4.02 -18.29 2.34
CA ILE A 90 -3.43 -18.77 3.61
C ILE A 90 -4.46 -19.56 4.43
N PHE A 91 -5.67 -19.03 4.62
CA PHE A 91 -6.67 -19.57 5.56
C PHE A 91 -7.89 -20.17 4.87
N GLY A 92 -8.27 -19.65 3.69
CA GLY A 92 -9.48 -20.06 2.98
C GLY A 92 -9.36 -21.39 2.23
N ARG A 93 -8.15 -21.80 1.85
CA ARG A 93 -7.93 -23.07 1.16
C ARG A 93 -7.73 -24.20 2.17
N LYS A 94 -8.59 -25.23 2.14
CA LYS A 94 -8.27 -26.52 2.75
C LYS A 94 -7.29 -27.24 1.84
N ARG A 95 -6.13 -27.61 2.38
CA ARG A 95 -5.28 -28.61 1.72
C ARG A 95 -6.03 -29.95 1.83
N PRO A 96 -6.18 -30.73 0.74
CA PRO A 96 -6.55 -32.13 0.94
C PRO A 96 -5.54 -32.68 1.93
N ALA A 97 -6.02 -33.25 3.03
CA ALA A 97 -5.15 -33.97 3.94
C ALA A 97 -4.39 -34.94 3.06
N THR A 98 -3.09 -34.72 2.90
CA THR A 98 -2.23 -35.69 2.27
C THR A 98 -2.46 -36.95 3.09
N ALA A 99 -3.12 -37.94 2.49
CA ALA A 99 -3.15 -39.28 3.04
C ALA A 99 -1.70 -39.63 3.35
N LYS A 100 -1.42 -39.84 4.64
CA LYS A 100 -0.11 -40.27 5.11
C LYS A 100 0.02 -41.76 4.82
#